data_AF-A0A7W5C301-F1
#
_entry.id   AF-A0A7W5C301-F1
#
_cell.length_a   1.000
_cell.length_b   1.000
_cell.length_c   1.000
_cell.angle_alpha   90.00
_cell.angle_beta   90.00
_cell.angle_gamma   90.00
#
_symmetry.space_group_name_H-M   'P 1'
#
loop_
_entity.id
_entity.type
_entity.pdbx_description
1 polymer ?
#
loop_
_entity_poly.entity_id
_entity_poly.type
_entity_poly.pdbx_seq_one_letter_code
_entity_poly.pdbx_strand_id
1 'polypeptide(L)'
;MTFVLKQIPDITVPVTVQVPGDDEPSTIHARWRLHPVSKTREIFEQQRDGKLDDDALVAQDLLGLEGIKDEKGKDVSFSQDLVAQLMETPYVRRPLVLSWYAAQEGRAQAAAKN
;
A
#
# COMPACT_ATOMS: atom_id res chain seq x y z
N MET A 1 -20.10 15.58 -15.72
CA MET A 1 -19.83 14.15 -15.95
C MET A 1 -20.77 13.36 -15.07
N THR A 2 -21.45 12.35 -15.61
CA THR A 2 -22.35 11.48 -14.83
C THR A 2 -21.50 10.44 -14.09
N PHE A 3 -21.80 10.20 -12.81
CA PHE A 3 -21.15 9.12 -12.06
C PHE A 3 -21.56 7.77 -12.65
N VAL A 4 -20.57 6.97 -13.08
CA VAL A 4 -20.77 5.60 -13.55
C VAL A 4 -20.26 4.66 -12.47
N LEU A 5 -21.14 3.85 -11.91
CA LEU A 5 -20.77 2.83 -10.94
C LEU A 5 -19.94 1.74 -11.64
N LYS A 6 -18.62 1.74 -11.42
CA LYS A 6 -17.70 0.70 -11.89
C LYS A 6 -17.18 -0.08 -10.68
N GLN A 7 -17.09 -1.40 -10.82
CA GLN A 7 -16.39 -2.23 -9.84
C GLN A 7 -14.89 -2.16 -10.14
N ILE A 8 -14.14 -1.46 -9.29
CA ILE A 8 -12.68 -1.38 -9.37
C ILE A 8 -12.13 -2.32 -8.30
N PRO A 9 -11.52 -3.45 -8.66
CA PRO A 9 -11.09 -4.47 -7.70
C PRO A 9 -9.78 -4.13 -6.97
N ASP A 10 -8.97 -3.24 -7.54
CA ASP A 10 -7.68 -2.84 -7.00
C ASP A 10 -7.28 -1.44 -7.45
N ILE A 11 -6.34 -0.83 -6.73
CA ILE A 11 -5.81 0.49 -7.03
C ILE A 11 -4.32 0.57 -6.71
N THR A 12 -3.58 1.29 -7.56
CA THR A 12 -2.19 1.65 -7.30
C THR A 12 -2.11 3.03 -6.68
N VAL A 13 -1.41 3.15 -5.54
CA VAL A 13 -1.22 4.41 -4.82
C VAL A 13 0.26 4.70 -4.61
N PRO A 14 0.68 5.99 -4.65
CA PRO A 14 2.04 6.35 -4.29
C PRO A 14 2.26 6.20 -2.78
N VAL A 15 3.45 5.72 -2.42
CA VAL A 15 3.93 5.58 -1.05
C VAL A 15 5.22 6.38 -0.94
N THR A 16 5.15 7.49 -0.24
CA THR A 16 6.31 8.36 0.00
C THR A 16 7.09 7.85 1.22
N VAL A 17 8.36 7.51 1.00
CA VAL A 17 9.28 6.99 2.00
C VAL A 17 10.40 8.00 2.21
N GLN A 18 10.55 8.47 3.44
CA GLN A 18 11.72 9.26 3.83
C GLN A 18 12.79 8.31 4.37
N VAL A 19 13.87 8.13 3.62
CA VAL A 19 15.01 7.35 4.09
C VAL A 19 15.85 8.22 5.02
N PRO A 20 16.20 7.76 6.23
CA PRO A 20 17.06 8.51 7.12
C PRO A 20 18.43 8.78 6.49
N GLY A 21 18.79 10.06 6.33
CA GLY A 21 20.05 10.48 5.71
C GLY A 21 19.94 10.91 4.26
N ASP A 22 18.80 10.66 3.59
CA ASP A 22 18.54 11.18 2.25
C ASP A 22 17.94 12.59 2.32
N ASP A 23 18.35 13.46 1.39
CA ASP A 23 17.87 14.84 1.29
C ASP A 23 16.44 14.92 0.73
N GLU A 24 16.04 13.96 -0.10
CA GLU A 24 14.73 13.93 -0.77
C GLU A 24 13.96 12.62 -0.48
N PRO A 25 12.63 12.70 -0.32
CA PRO A 25 11.81 11.51 -0.15
C PRO A 25 11.74 10.69 -1.45
N SER A 26 11.82 9.38 -1.31
CA SER A 26 11.61 8.43 -2.39
C SER A 26 10.13 8.07 -2.52
N THR A 27 9.65 7.83 -3.74
CA THR A 27 8.26 7.39 -3.99
C THR A 27 8.24 6.02 -4.65
N ILE A 28 7.60 5.06 -3.98
CA ILE A 28 7.27 3.74 -4.54
C ILE A 28 5.77 3.66 -4.80
N HIS A 29 5.31 2.65 -5.54
CA HIS A 29 3.89 2.48 -5.85
C HIS A 29 3.41 1.14 -5.31
N ALA A 30 2.36 1.16 -4.49
CA ALA A 30 1.74 -0.03 -3.91
C ALA A 30 0.38 -0.28 -4.56
N ARG A 31 0.17 -1.51 -5.04
CA ARG A 31 -1.11 -1.95 -5.58
C ARG A 31 -1.89 -2.71 -4.52
N TRP A 32 -3.05 -2.19 -4.13
CA TRP A 32 -3.89 -2.73 -3.06
C TRP A 32 -5.20 -3.27 -3.59
N ARG A 33 -5.68 -4.36 -3.00
CA ARG A 33 -7.07 -4.81 -3.17
C ARG A 33 -8.03 -3.76 -2.58
N LEU A 34 -9.06 -3.38 -3.32
CA LEU A 34 -10.14 -2.53 -2.82
C LEU A 34 -11.27 -3.36 -2.22
N HIS A 35 -11.74 -2.95 -1.06
CA HIS A 35 -12.82 -3.63 -0.34
C HIS A 35 -14.11 -2.82 -0.37
N PRO A 36 -15.28 -3.48 -0.40
CA PRO A 36 -16.55 -2.83 -0.06
C PRO A 36 -16.51 -2.26 1.35
N VAL A 37 -17.24 -1.17 1.60
CA VAL A 37 -17.30 -0.48 2.91
C VAL A 37 -17.63 -1.43 4.07
N SER A 38 -18.50 -2.41 3.86
CA SER A 38 -18.83 -3.42 4.87
C SER A 38 -17.61 -4.24 5.29
N LYS A 39 -16.77 -4.64 4.33
CA LYS A 39 -15.55 -5.42 4.59
C LYS A 39 -14.46 -4.56 5.22
N THR A 40 -14.30 -3.32 4.77
CA THR A 40 -13.35 -2.37 5.40
C THR A 40 -13.70 -2.11 6.86
N ARG A 41 -15.00 -2.00 7.21
CA ARG A 41 -15.45 -1.88 8.60
C ARG A 41 -15.10 -3.11 9.44
N GLU A 42 -15.31 -4.30 8.90
CA GLU A 42 -14.93 -5.55 9.56
C GLU A 42 -13.42 -5.60 9.84
N ILE A 43 -12.60 -5.19 8.87
CA ILE A 43 -11.13 -5.11 9.02
C ILE A 43 -10.75 -4.14 10.16
N PHE A 44 -11.37 -2.96 10.23
CA PHE A 44 -11.12 -2.01 11.33
C PHE A 44 -11.54 -2.55 12.69
N GLU A 45 -12.64 -3.28 12.76
CA GLU A 45 -13.06 -3.94 14.00
C GLU A 45 -12.06 -5.02 14.41
N GLN A 46 -11.58 -5.83 13.47
CA GLN A 46 -10.54 -6.84 13.73
C GLN A 46 -9.22 -6.22 14.20
N GLN A 47 -8.80 -5.10 13.61
CA GLN A 47 -7.61 -4.36 14.07
C GLN A 47 -7.78 -3.78 15.47
N ARG A 48 -8.94 -3.17 15.75
CA ARG A 48 -9.24 -2.64 17.08
C ARG A 48 -9.24 -3.74 18.14
N ASP A 49 -9.75 -4.91 17.80
CA ASP A 49 -9.78 -6.09 18.67
C ASP A 49 -8.42 -6.83 18.74
N GLY A 50 -7.40 -6.38 17.99
CA GLY A 50 -6.08 -7.02 17.94
C GLY A 50 -6.05 -8.38 17.22
N LYS A 51 -7.11 -8.72 16.46
CA LYS A 51 -7.22 -9.98 15.70
C LYS A 51 -6.52 -9.93 14.33
N LEU A 52 -6.29 -8.72 13.83
CA LEU A 52 -5.57 -8.47 12.60
C LEU A 52 -4.53 -7.38 12.89
N ASP A 53 -3.25 -7.69 12.73
CA ASP A 53 -2.19 -6.70 12.84
C ASP A 53 -1.84 -6.12 11.46
N ASP A 54 -0.97 -5.11 11.46
CA ASP A 54 -0.52 -4.44 10.25
C ASP A 54 0.19 -5.40 9.29
N ASP A 55 0.93 -6.39 9.81
CA ASP A 55 1.70 -7.32 8.99
C ASP A 55 0.78 -8.29 8.24
N ALA A 56 -0.23 -8.82 8.93
CA ALA A 56 -1.29 -9.63 8.34
C ALA A 56 -2.15 -8.81 7.35
N LEU A 57 -2.44 -7.54 7.65
CA LEU A 57 -3.16 -6.65 6.74
C LEU A 57 -2.38 -6.47 5.42
N VAL A 58 -1.09 -6.15 5.51
CA VAL A 58 -0.26 -5.94 4.32
C VAL A 58 -0.14 -7.24 3.53
N ALA A 59 0.12 -8.37 4.19
CA ALA A 59 0.23 -9.67 3.54
C ALA A 59 -1.07 -10.11 2.83
N GLN A 60 -2.25 -9.79 3.37
CA GLN A 60 -3.52 -10.23 2.78
C GLN A 60 -3.92 -9.42 1.52
N ASP A 61 -3.58 -8.12 1.49
CA ASP A 61 -4.18 -7.15 0.54
C ASP A 61 -3.18 -6.51 -0.42
N LEU A 62 -1.87 -6.61 -0.17
CA LEU A 62 -0.86 -6.09 -1.08
C LEU A 62 -0.75 -7.00 -2.31
N LEU A 63 -1.06 -6.45 -3.48
CA LEU A 63 -1.06 -7.17 -4.75
C LEU A 63 0.20 -6.91 -5.58
N GLY A 64 1.00 -5.91 -5.21
CA GLY A 64 2.22 -5.56 -5.94
C GLY A 64 2.92 -4.31 -5.39
N LEU A 65 4.22 -4.23 -5.64
CA LEU A 65 5.05 -3.06 -5.38
C LEU A 65 5.88 -2.75 -6.63
N GLU A 66 6.00 -1.46 -6.95
CA GLU A 66 6.78 -0.95 -8.07
C GLU A 66 7.65 0.24 -7.63
N GLY A 67 8.75 0.49 -8.36
CA GLY A 67 9.66 1.59 -8.08
C GLY A 67 10.70 1.31 -6.99
N ILE A 68 10.91 0.04 -6.64
CA ILE A 68 11.93 -0.38 -5.67
C ILE A 68 13.19 -0.83 -6.41
N LYS A 69 14.34 -0.28 -6.01
CA LYS A 69 15.65 -0.69 -6.50
C LYS A 69 16.54 -1.19 -5.35
N ASP A 70 17.40 -2.14 -5.66
CA ASP A 70 18.44 -2.59 -4.74
C ASP A 70 19.61 -1.59 -4.69
N GLU A 71 20.57 -1.83 -3.79
CA GLU A 71 21.80 -1.02 -3.65
C GLU A 71 22.65 -0.95 -4.93
N LYS A 72 22.40 -1.84 -5.90
CA LYS A 72 23.10 -1.89 -7.19
C LYS A 72 22.27 -1.23 -8.30
N GLY A 73 21.15 -0.59 -7.95
CA GLY A 73 20.25 0.11 -8.87
C GLY A 73 19.40 -0.81 -9.74
N LYS A 74 19.29 -2.10 -9.41
CA LYS A 74 18.44 -3.06 -10.12
C LYS A 74 17.04 -3.07 -9.53
N ASP A 75 16.05 -3.19 -10.41
CA ASP A 75 14.65 -3.32 -9.98
C ASP A 75 14.45 -4.61 -9.18
N VAL A 76 13.81 -4.47 -8.02
CA VAL A 76 13.46 -5.60 -7.17
C VAL A 76 12.03 -6.02 -7.50
N SER A 77 11.90 -7.27 -7.97
CA SER A 77 10.58 -7.85 -8.25
C SER A 77 9.77 -8.01 -6.96
N PHE A 78 8.46 -7.77 -7.07
CA PHE A 78 7.52 -8.05 -5.98
C PHE A 78 7.57 -9.53 -5.56
N SER A 79 7.78 -9.75 -4.26
CA SER A 79 7.73 -11.06 -3.62
C SER A 79 7.27 -10.92 -2.17
N GLN A 80 6.80 -12.01 -1.57
CA GLN A 80 6.44 -12.01 -0.15
C GLN A 80 7.65 -11.75 0.76
N ASP A 81 8.84 -12.22 0.35
CA ASP A 81 10.09 -11.96 1.08
C ASP A 81 10.44 -10.46 1.08
N LEU A 82 10.22 -9.77 -0.05
CA LEU A 82 10.39 -8.32 -0.13
C LEU A 82 9.42 -7.61 0.81
N VAL A 83 8.15 -8.03 0.83
CA VAL A 83 7.15 -7.44 1.73
C VAL A 83 7.56 -7.59 3.18
N ALA A 84 7.98 -8.79 3.60
CA ALA A 84 8.47 -9.03 4.96
C ALA A 84 9.67 -8.12 5.29
N GLN A 85 10.64 -7.99 4.39
CA GLN A 85 11.78 -7.10 4.58
C GLN A 85 11.38 -5.62 4.75
N LEU A 86 10.43 -5.15 3.95
CA LEU A 86 9.95 -3.76 4.04
C LEU A 86 9.14 -3.52 5.33
N MET A 87 8.39 -4.51 5.80
CA MET A 87 7.62 -4.43 7.05
C MET A 87 8.52 -4.45 8.30
N GLU A 88 9.71 -5.05 8.20
CA GLU A 88 10.77 -4.97 9.21
C GLU A 88 11.58 -3.66 9.12
N THR A 89 11.46 -2.89 8.03
CA THR A 89 12.19 -1.64 7.84
C THR A 89 11.47 -0.46 8.52
N PRO A 90 12.03 0.17 9.58
CA PRO A 90 11.29 1.09 10.46
C PRO A 90 10.67 2.30 9.76
N TYR A 91 11.38 2.89 8.79
CA TYR A 91 10.94 4.07 8.05
C TYR A 91 10.03 3.74 6.85
N VAL A 92 9.88 2.46 6.49
CA VAL A 92 9.02 2.01 5.38
C VAL A 92 7.69 1.46 5.88
N ARG A 93 7.71 0.70 6.98
CA ARG A 93 6.53 0.02 7.55
C ARG A 93 5.32 0.95 7.64
N ARG A 94 5.48 2.09 8.32
CA ARG A 94 4.38 3.03 8.56
C ARG A 94 3.83 3.66 7.26
N PRO A 95 4.66 4.25 6.38
CA PRO A 95 4.17 4.73 5.08
C PRO A 95 3.43 3.67 4.27
N LEU A 96 3.95 2.44 4.22
CA LEU A 96 3.34 1.34 3.46
C LEU A 96 1.96 0.99 4.01
N VAL A 97 1.84 0.80 5.33
CA VAL A 97 0.56 0.53 6.00
C VAL A 97 -0.44 1.67 5.78
N LEU A 98 -0.02 2.94 5.94
CA LEU A 98 -0.89 4.10 5.73
C LEU A 98 -1.39 4.20 4.28
N SER A 99 -0.62 3.71 3.31
CA SER A 99 -1.04 3.69 1.91
C SER A 99 -2.24 2.77 1.65
N TRP A 100 -2.41 1.69 2.43
CA TRP A 100 -3.60 0.84 2.35
C TRP A 100 -4.86 1.64 2.73
N TYR A 101 -4.81 2.43 3.81
CA TYR A 101 -5.95 3.27 4.22
C TYR A 101 -6.24 4.34 3.16
N ALA A 102 -5.20 4.96 2.60
CA ALA A 102 -5.35 5.92 1.51
C ALA A 102 -6.01 5.30 0.27
N ALA A 103 -5.69 4.03 -0.02
CA ALA A 103 -6.33 3.27 -1.09
C ALA A 103 -7.81 3.03 -0.81
N GLN A 104 -8.19 2.54 0.38
CA GLN A 104 -9.60 2.26 0.73
C GLN A 104 -10.47 3.52 0.79
N GLU A 105 -9.91 4.65 1.22
CA GLU A 105 -10.64 5.93 1.29
C GLU A 105 -10.79 6.61 -0.07
N GLY A 106 -10.22 6.04 -1.14
CA GLY A 106 -10.19 6.68 -2.45
C GLY A 106 -9.36 7.97 -2.47
N ARG A 107 -8.45 8.16 -1.50
CA ARG A 107 -7.48 9.27 -1.47
C ARG A 107 -6.33 9.09 -2.46
N ALA A 108 -6.39 8.07 -3.30
CA ALA A 108 -5.49 7.92 -4.42
C ALA A 108 -5.63 9.14 -5.33
N GLN A 109 -4.62 10.01 -5.34
CA GLN A 109 -4.46 11.00 -6.40
C GLN A 109 -4.64 10.29 -7.73
N ALA A 110 -5.61 10.77 -8.51
CA ALA A 110 -6.04 10.18 -9.76
C ALA A 110 -4.84 9.83 -10.67
N ALA A 111 -4.48 8.55 -10.72
CA ALA A 111 -3.58 7.98 -11.73
C ALA A 111 -4.36 7.17 -12.79
N ALA A 112 -5.68 7.33 -12.86
CA ALA A 112 -6.44 6.92 -14.04
C ALA A 112 -6.48 8.09 -15.03
N LYS A 113 -5.35 8.35 -15.71
CA LYS A 113 -5.38 9.09 -16.97
C LYS A 113 -6.06 8.18 -18.01
N ASN A 114 -7.35 8.43 -18.26
CA ASN A 114 -7.98 8.06 -19.54
C ASN A 114 -7.34 8.86 -20.69
#